data_AF-A0A399X4R4-F1
#
_entry.id   AF-A0A399X4R4-F1
#
_cell.length_a   1.000
_cell.length_b   1.000
_cell.length_c   1.000
_cell.angle_alpha   90.00
_cell.angle_beta   90.00
_cell.angle_gamma   90.00
#
_symmetry.space_group_name_H-M   'P 1'
#
loop_
_entity.id
_entity.type
_entity.pdbx_description
1 polymer ?
#
loop_
_entity_poly.entity_id
_entity_poly.type
_entity_poly.pdbx_seq_one_letter_code
_entity_poly.pdbx_strand_id
1 'polypeptide(L)'
;MVRAANVEEFLREFDTGSVDPGASALRREVLSFGESQWLSRDEIRERQLEKVRRVVRHASKHSSLCASLYGGERRIGDWDDFFALPVMPRDSVAKLSQEAHLAPAAVPEDAIHHWASTSGTSGRVVRSAVTSRMLRIGMANRIRELQWHSVDPRSPIAELTGPSTGNPDAWQPFDGGLILKGWGGPMIRGLLRTGSMFKFDTSDDLGSVAERLRKHGVEQVMTTPTYAWTMRNRLGPNRWKNLQYRGEVVYPEIDACNLQFVADYTWDVYGTNEVGHIATSCPEGTVHHCIDECVLVEVVREDGEPSDVGEPGRVLLTDLRNFVTPFIRYEIGDIAVRGACTCGRGLSALERIEGREIARLKTEEGPRVAASVVQTIHRLAGLQLFRLRQTSLSEFVLTVVMDREWTEEDGMKVQTAISKLIGEPASLRVERVDNIKPHPSGKREKVFVEC
;
A
#
# COMPACT_ATOMS: atom_id res chain seq x y z
N MET A 1 25.90 -8.99 10.39
CA MET A 1 24.81 -8.67 9.44
C MET A 1 24.60 -9.89 8.57
N VAL A 2 23.60 -10.71 8.84
CA VAL A 2 23.29 -11.89 8.01
C VAL A 2 22.65 -11.35 6.75
N ARG A 3 23.34 -11.42 5.60
CA ARG A 3 22.70 -11.14 4.31
C ARG A 3 21.59 -12.18 4.15
N ALA A 4 20.38 -11.74 3.79
CA ALA A 4 19.30 -12.64 3.44
C ALA A 4 19.81 -13.71 2.45
N ALA A 5 19.37 -14.95 2.62
CA ALA A 5 19.70 -16.05 1.72
C ALA A 5 19.47 -15.60 0.27
N ASN A 6 20.34 -16.03 -0.66
CA ASN A 6 20.09 -15.71 -2.07
C ASN A 6 18.73 -16.30 -2.49
N VAL A 7 18.08 -15.73 -3.52
CA VAL A 7 16.72 -16.13 -3.89
C VAL A 7 16.60 -17.63 -4.21
N GLU A 8 17.64 -18.24 -4.78
CA GLU A 8 17.66 -19.66 -5.11
C GLU A 8 17.77 -20.54 -3.87
N GLU A 9 18.56 -20.11 -2.89
CA GLU A 9 18.69 -20.78 -1.59
C GLU A 9 17.37 -20.72 -0.82
N PHE A 10 16.73 -19.55 -0.77
CA PHE A 10 15.39 -19.38 -0.20
C PHE A 10 14.37 -20.30 -0.89
N LEU A 11 14.35 -20.32 -2.22
CA LEU A 11 13.45 -21.20 -2.96
C LEU A 11 13.75 -22.68 -2.67
N ARG A 12 15.02 -23.09 -2.65
CA ARG A 12 15.44 -24.47 -2.37
C ARG A 12 15.03 -24.92 -0.97
N GLU A 13 15.15 -24.04 0.02
CA GLU A 13 14.78 -24.34 1.39
C GLU A 13 13.30 -24.71 1.49
N PHE A 14 12.42 -23.93 0.85
CA PHE A 14 10.97 -24.05 1.02
C PHE A 14 10.27 -24.78 -0.13
N ASP A 15 10.99 -25.21 -1.17
CA ASP A 15 10.45 -25.80 -2.39
C ASP A 15 9.51 -26.98 -2.13
N THR A 16 8.37 -27.05 -2.81
CA THR A 16 7.53 -28.28 -2.74
C THR A 16 7.97 -29.37 -3.71
N GLY A 17 8.81 -29.03 -4.70
CA GLY A 17 9.15 -29.92 -5.81
C GLY A 17 8.07 -30.00 -6.90
N SER A 18 6.99 -29.21 -6.81
CA SER A 18 5.94 -29.20 -7.84
C SER A 18 6.47 -28.70 -9.18
N VAL A 19 6.01 -29.37 -10.25
CA VAL A 19 6.25 -28.99 -11.64
C VAL A 19 4.99 -28.40 -12.30
N ASP A 20 4.00 -27.99 -11.48
CA ASP A 20 2.81 -27.30 -11.98
C ASP A 20 3.20 -26.08 -12.85
N PRO A 21 2.58 -25.88 -14.04
CA PRO A 21 2.92 -24.79 -14.93
C PRO A 21 2.78 -23.40 -14.28
N GLY A 22 1.80 -23.22 -13.39
CA GLY A 22 1.57 -21.98 -12.65
C GLY A 22 2.68 -21.69 -11.65
N ALA A 23 3.06 -22.69 -10.85
CA ALA A 23 4.21 -22.62 -9.93
C ALA A 23 5.54 -22.38 -10.68
N SER A 24 5.73 -23.05 -11.83
CA SER A 24 6.90 -22.86 -12.69
C SER A 24 6.98 -21.44 -13.27
N ALA A 25 5.85 -20.86 -13.67
CA ALA A 25 5.78 -19.48 -14.13
C ALA A 25 6.06 -18.49 -12.99
N LEU A 26 5.54 -18.75 -11.78
CA LEU A 26 5.84 -17.93 -10.60
C LEU A 26 7.33 -17.99 -10.24
N ARG A 27 7.95 -19.17 -10.28
CA ARG A 27 9.39 -19.36 -10.03
C ARG A 27 10.24 -18.49 -10.96
N ARG A 28 9.93 -18.45 -12.25
CA ARG A 28 10.65 -17.59 -13.21
C ARG A 28 10.56 -16.11 -12.87
N GLU A 29 9.39 -15.63 -12.44
CA GLU A 29 9.24 -14.23 -12.01
C GLU A 29 10.07 -13.95 -10.75
N VAL A 30 10.06 -14.86 -9.76
CA VAL A 30 10.85 -14.72 -8.53
C VAL A 30 12.35 -14.70 -8.81
N LEU A 31 12.86 -15.59 -9.66
CA LEU A 31 14.27 -15.62 -10.04
C LEU A 31 14.68 -14.37 -10.82
N SER A 32 13.86 -13.96 -11.80
CA SER A 32 14.05 -12.72 -12.56
C SER A 32 14.17 -11.51 -11.62
N PHE A 33 13.29 -11.42 -10.62
CA PHE A 33 13.32 -10.40 -9.58
C PHE A 33 14.55 -10.48 -8.67
N GLY A 34 15.03 -11.69 -8.40
CA GLY A 34 16.24 -11.93 -7.64
C GLY A 34 17.50 -11.41 -8.31
N GLU A 35 17.55 -11.49 -9.65
CA GLU A 35 18.63 -10.98 -10.49
C GLU A 35 18.48 -9.48 -10.74
N SER A 36 17.31 -9.02 -11.19
CA SER A 36 17.10 -7.64 -11.66
C SER A 36 17.29 -6.58 -10.59
N GLN A 37 17.03 -6.91 -9.32
CA GLN A 37 17.20 -5.98 -8.21
C GLN A 37 18.65 -5.50 -8.02
N TRP A 38 19.64 -6.25 -8.53
CA TRP A 38 21.07 -5.96 -8.40
C TRP A 38 21.70 -5.33 -9.64
N LEU A 39 20.91 -5.14 -10.71
CA LEU A 39 21.35 -4.37 -11.86
C LEU A 39 21.60 -2.92 -11.45
N SER A 40 22.47 -2.23 -12.19
CA SER A 40 22.65 -0.79 -12.03
C SER A 40 21.36 -0.03 -12.33
N ARG A 41 21.27 1.20 -11.82
CA ARG A 41 20.11 2.07 -12.07
C ARG A 41 19.89 2.29 -13.57
N ASP A 42 20.97 2.45 -14.33
CA ASP A 42 20.92 2.70 -15.77
C ASP A 42 20.42 1.47 -16.54
N GLU A 43 20.91 0.27 -16.21
CA GLU A 43 20.40 -0.98 -16.81
C GLU A 43 18.90 -1.19 -16.52
N ILE A 44 18.45 -0.85 -15.31
CA ILE A 44 17.01 -0.90 -14.96
C ILE A 44 16.23 0.13 -15.77
N ARG A 45 16.76 1.36 -15.92
CA ARG A 45 16.13 2.41 -16.74
C ARG A 45 16.03 2.00 -18.20
N GLU A 46 17.06 1.40 -18.78
CA GLU A 46 17.02 0.89 -20.16
C GLU A 46 15.90 -0.16 -20.34
N ARG A 47 15.82 -1.14 -19.43
CA ARG A 47 14.76 -2.16 -19.43
C ARG A 47 13.37 -1.56 -19.23
N GLN A 48 13.26 -0.50 -18.42
CA GLN A 48 12.00 0.23 -18.25
C GLN A 48 11.60 0.95 -19.53
N LEU A 49 12.54 1.61 -20.23
CA LEU A 49 12.25 2.33 -21.47
C LEU A 49 11.70 1.39 -22.55
N GLU A 50 12.24 0.18 -22.67
CA GLU A 50 11.69 -0.84 -23.58
C GLU A 50 10.23 -1.20 -23.27
N LYS A 51 9.90 -1.34 -21.98
CA LYS A 51 8.53 -1.63 -21.53
C LYS A 51 7.61 -0.42 -21.74
N VAL A 52 8.10 0.78 -21.48
CA VAL A 52 7.40 2.06 -21.75
C VAL A 52 7.04 2.17 -23.23
N ARG A 53 8.01 1.95 -24.13
CA ARG A 53 7.77 1.93 -25.59
C ARG A 53 6.63 1.00 -25.97
N ARG A 54 6.58 -0.19 -25.38
CA ARG A 54 5.54 -1.19 -25.64
C ARG A 54 4.18 -0.76 -25.11
N VAL A 55 4.09 -0.32 -23.85
CA VAL A 55 2.80 0.02 -23.23
C VAL A 55 2.23 1.29 -23.85
N VAL A 56 3.04 2.32 -24.11
CA VAL A 56 2.58 3.58 -24.73
C VAL A 56 2.07 3.33 -26.15
N ARG A 57 2.81 2.57 -26.97
CA ARG A 57 2.37 2.22 -28.33
C ARG A 57 1.06 1.44 -28.31
N HIS A 58 0.95 0.45 -27.42
CA HIS A 58 -0.29 -0.32 -27.30
C HIS A 58 -1.46 0.57 -26.84
N ALA A 59 -1.26 1.34 -25.78
CA ALA A 59 -2.30 2.15 -25.16
C ALA A 59 -2.80 3.24 -26.12
N SER A 60 -1.89 3.97 -26.77
CA SER A 60 -2.25 5.01 -27.74
C SER A 60 -3.01 4.49 -28.97
N LYS A 61 -2.80 3.22 -29.35
CA LYS A 61 -3.50 2.58 -30.47
C LYS A 61 -4.85 1.98 -30.08
N HIS A 62 -4.98 1.46 -28.86
CA HIS A 62 -6.09 0.58 -28.50
C HIS A 62 -6.95 1.08 -27.33
N SER A 63 -6.46 1.99 -26.49
CA SER A 63 -7.19 2.50 -25.32
C SER A 63 -7.88 3.83 -25.65
N SER A 64 -9.20 3.88 -25.48
CA SER A 64 -9.99 5.11 -25.64
C SER A 64 -9.55 6.22 -24.67
N LEU A 65 -9.16 5.85 -23.44
CA LEU A 65 -8.59 6.76 -22.44
C LEU A 65 -7.29 7.41 -22.94
N CYS A 66 -6.40 6.62 -23.54
CA CYS A 66 -5.15 7.16 -24.08
C CYS A 66 -5.38 7.93 -25.39
N ALA A 67 -6.32 7.48 -26.22
CA ALA A 67 -6.66 8.18 -27.46
C ALA A 67 -7.19 9.60 -27.19
N SER A 68 -8.03 9.79 -26.16
CA SER A 68 -8.56 11.10 -25.79
C SER A 68 -7.48 12.04 -25.24
N LEU A 69 -6.51 11.51 -24.48
CA LEU A 69 -5.42 12.30 -23.90
C LEU A 69 -4.28 12.57 -24.87
N TYR A 70 -3.97 11.63 -25.75
CA TYR A 70 -2.80 11.71 -26.63
C TYR A 70 -3.14 12.10 -28.07
N GLY A 71 -4.40 12.11 -28.47
CA GLY A 71 -4.82 12.53 -29.82
C GLY A 71 -4.33 11.62 -30.95
N GLY A 72 -3.92 10.37 -30.66
CA GLY A 72 -3.47 9.39 -31.65
C GLY A 72 -2.35 8.47 -31.16
N GLU A 73 -1.81 7.66 -32.07
CA GLU A 73 -0.68 6.75 -31.80
C GLU A 73 0.56 7.55 -31.37
N ARG A 74 1.23 7.09 -30.30
CA ARG A 74 2.45 7.69 -29.77
C ARG A 74 3.60 6.70 -29.84
N ARG A 75 4.79 7.21 -30.18
CA ARG A 75 6.05 6.48 -30.18
C ARG A 75 7.03 7.19 -29.27
N ILE A 76 7.77 6.41 -28.50
CA ILE A 76 8.75 6.89 -27.53
C ILE A 76 10.14 6.49 -28.03
N GLY A 77 10.93 7.47 -28.44
CA GLY A 77 12.34 7.31 -28.78
C GLY A 77 13.19 7.20 -27.52
N ASP A 78 13.02 8.12 -26.59
CA ASP A 78 13.80 8.23 -25.34
C ASP A 78 12.93 8.64 -24.14
N TRP A 79 13.57 9.04 -23.04
CA TRP A 79 12.86 9.48 -21.85
C TRP A 79 12.22 10.86 -22.00
N ASP A 80 12.79 11.75 -22.82
CA ASP A 80 12.25 13.09 -23.04
C ASP A 80 10.91 13.00 -23.77
N ASP A 81 10.82 12.13 -24.78
CA ASP A 81 9.56 11.80 -25.46
C ASP A 81 8.50 11.29 -24.47
N PHE A 82 8.91 10.48 -23.49
CA PHE A 82 7.99 9.93 -22.49
C PHE A 82 7.53 11.00 -21.50
N PHE A 83 8.44 11.82 -20.98
CA PHE A 83 8.11 12.88 -20.04
C PHE A 83 7.35 14.05 -20.68
N ALA A 84 7.38 14.18 -22.01
CA ALA A 84 6.51 15.08 -22.76
C ALA A 84 5.04 14.61 -22.85
N LEU A 85 4.74 13.35 -22.50
CA LEU A 85 3.34 12.87 -22.46
C LEU A 85 2.56 13.58 -21.34
N PRO A 86 1.28 13.93 -21.56
CA PRO A 86 0.46 14.52 -20.52
C PRO A 86 0.23 13.53 -19.37
N VAL A 87 0.25 14.06 -18.14
CA VAL A 87 -0.15 13.34 -16.93
C VAL A 87 -1.61 12.91 -17.04
N MET A 88 -1.96 11.71 -16.57
CA MET A 88 -3.35 11.26 -16.44
C MET A 88 -3.90 11.65 -15.06
N PRO A 89 -4.78 12.65 -14.95
CA PRO A 89 -5.35 13.04 -13.66
C PRO A 89 -6.32 11.96 -13.18
N ARG A 90 -6.31 11.68 -11.87
CA ARG A 90 -7.20 10.69 -11.23
C ARG A 90 -8.66 10.86 -11.62
N ASP A 91 -9.13 12.10 -11.67
CA ASP A 91 -10.53 12.44 -11.97
C ASP A 91 -10.94 12.10 -13.40
N SER A 92 -10.04 12.35 -14.35
CA SER A 92 -10.28 12.02 -15.76
C SER A 92 -10.37 10.52 -15.95
N VAL A 93 -9.47 9.78 -15.29
CA VAL A 93 -9.48 8.31 -15.28
C VAL A 93 -10.75 7.76 -14.60
N ALA A 94 -11.15 8.31 -13.45
CA ALA A 94 -12.35 7.89 -12.75
C ALA A 94 -13.60 8.03 -13.63
N LYS A 95 -13.78 9.19 -14.26
CA LYS A 95 -14.89 9.46 -15.18
C LYS A 95 -14.89 8.47 -16.36
N LEU A 96 -13.77 8.35 -17.06
CA LEU A 96 -13.66 7.51 -18.25
C LEU A 96 -13.77 6.01 -17.93
N SER A 97 -13.31 5.58 -16.76
CA SER A 97 -13.45 4.18 -16.30
C SER A 97 -14.90 3.75 -16.03
N GLN A 98 -15.81 4.73 -15.87
CA GLN A 98 -17.24 4.49 -15.69
C GLN A 98 -18.00 4.58 -17.02
N GLU A 99 -17.56 5.45 -17.93
CA GLU A 99 -18.24 5.76 -19.19
C GLU A 99 -17.86 4.80 -20.34
N ALA A 100 -16.69 4.18 -20.30
CA ALA A 100 -16.22 3.29 -21.36
C ALA A 100 -15.55 2.03 -20.82
N HIS A 101 -15.69 0.92 -21.56
CA HIS A 101 -14.86 -0.27 -21.34
C HIS A 101 -13.39 0.14 -21.55
N LEU A 102 -12.63 0.29 -20.47
CA LEU A 102 -11.20 0.61 -20.54
C LEU A 102 -10.39 -0.50 -21.22
N ALA A 103 -10.97 -1.69 -21.40
CA ALA A 103 -10.35 -2.79 -22.10
C ALA A 103 -10.18 -2.42 -23.59
N PRO A 104 -8.93 -2.34 -24.10
CA PRO A 104 -8.70 -2.22 -25.51
C PRO A 104 -9.33 -3.42 -26.23
N ALA A 105 -9.98 -3.18 -27.37
CA ALA A 105 -10.66 -4.20 -28.19
C ALA A 105 -9.75 -5.37 -28.66
N ALA A 106 -8.47 -5.36 -28.29
CA ALA A 106 -7.42 -6.28 -28.73
C ALA A 106 -6.84 -7.14 -27.60
N VAL A 107 -7.38 -7.13 -26.38
CA VAL A 107 -6.88 -7.99 -25.29
C VAL A 107 -7.77 -9.22 -25.13
N PRO A 108 -7.20 -10.45 -25.13
CA PRO A 108 -7.97 -11.67 -24.88
C PRO A 108 -8.76 -11.59 -23.56
N GLU A 109 -10.03 -12.01 -23.58
CA GLU A 109 -10.90 -11.96 -22.38
C GLU A 109 -10.34 -12.78 -21.20
N ASP A 110 -9.59 -13.85 -21.47
CA ASP A 110 -8.93 -14.70 -20.47
C ASP A 110 -7.71 -14.03 -19.80
N ALA A 111 -7.26 -12.88 -20.30
CA ALA A 111 -6.23 -12.08 -19.65
C ALA A 111 -6.72 -11.38 -18.37
N ILE A 112 -8.03 -11.14 -18.27
CA ILE A 112 -8.67 -10.46 -17.12
C ILE A 112 -9.09 -11.53 -16.10
N HIS A 113 -8.58 -11.42 -14.87
CA HIS A 113 -9.02 -12.27 -13.78
C HIS A 113 -10.28 -11.70 -13.10
N HIS A 114 -10.30 -10.41 -12.81
CA HIS A 114 -11.46 -9.70 -12.27
C HIS A 114 -11.31 -8.18 -12.45
N TRP A 115 -12.39 -7.43 -12.24
CA TRP A 115 -12.35 -5.97 -12.18
C TRP A 115 -12.21 -5.51 -10.73
N ALA A 116 -11.22 -4.66 -10.46
CA ALA A 116 -11.06 -3.99 -9.18
C ALA A 116 -11.71 -2.60 -9.21
N SER A 117 -12.12 -2.13 -8.03
CA SER A 117 -12.62 -0.78 -7.81
C SER A 117 -11.90 -0.15 -6.63
N THR A 118 -11.64 1.15 -6.70
CA THR A 118 -11.03 1.88 -5.58
C THR A 118 -12.04 2.09 -4.47
N SER A 119 -11.64 1.95 -3.20
CA SER A 119 -12.46 2.42 -2.06
C SER A 119 -12.53 3.95 -2.12
N GLY A 120 -13.64 4.47 -2.63
CA GLY A 120 -13.83 5.89 -2.92
C GLY A 120 -14.06 6.68 -1.64
N THR A 121 -13.01 7.31 -1.12
CA THR A 121 -13.11 8.26 0.00
C THR A 121 -13.49 9.66 -0.49
N SER A 122 -13.28 9.93 -1.78
CA SER A 122 -13.70 11.14 -2.51
C SER A 122 -14.97 10.96 -3.36
N GLY A 123 -15.67 9.83 -3.23
CA GLY A 123 -16.84 9.50 -4.07
C GLY A 123 -16.53 9.13 -5.53
N ARG A 124 -15.28 9.26 -5.99
CA ARG A 124 -14.85 8.97 -7.37
C ARG A 124 -14.16 7.61 -7.46
N VAL A 125 -14.88 6.61 -7.95
CA VAL A 125 -14.39 5.23 -8.09
C VAL A 125 -13.68 5.05 -9.43
N VAL A 126 -12.41 4.64 -9.40
CA VAL A 126 -11.69 4.15 -10.57
C VAL A 126 -11.89 2.65 -10.68
N ARG A 127 -12.27 2.17 -11.87
CA ARG A 127 -12.30 0.75 -12.20
C ARG A 127 -11.06 0.37 -13.00
N SER A 128 -10.40 -0.71 -12.62
CA SER A 128 -9.24 -1.25 -13.34
C SER A 128 -9.34 -2.76 -13.50
N ALA A 129 -8.76 -3.29 -14.57
CA ALA A 129 -8.71 -4.73 -14.76
C ALA A 129 -7.52 -5.31 -13.99
N VAL A 130 -7.77 -6.33 -13.18
CA VAL A 130 -6.73 -7.14 -12.56
C VAL A 130 -6.47 -8.34 -13.46
N THR A 131 -5.25 -8.40 -14.01
CA THR A 131 -4.86 -9.49 -14.90
C THR A 131 -4.22 -10.66 -14.13
N SER A 132 -4.28 -11.86 -14.70
CA SER A 132 -3.58 -13.03 -14.14
C SER A 132 -2.08 -12.79 -13.96
N ARG A 133 -1.47 -11.96 -14.82
CA ARG A 133 -0.07 -11.55 -14.70
C ARG A 133 0.18 -10.64 -13.50
N MET A 134 -0.69 -9.66 -13.25
CA MET A 134 -0.59 -8.79 -12.05
C MET A 134 -0.65 -9.60 -10.77
N LEU A 135 -1.57 -10.59 -10.69
CA LEU A 135 -1.67 -11.49 -9.54
C LEU A 135 -0.39 -12.29 -9.34
N ARG A 136 0.15 -12.90 -10.40
CA ARG A 136 1.41 -13.66 -10.34
C ARG A 136 2.59 -12.81 -9.87
N ILE A 137 2.67 -11.57 -10.35
CA ILE A 137 3.71 -10.62 -9.93
C ILE A 137 3.53 -10.18 -8.49
N GLY A 138 2.27 -9.98 -8.04
CA GLY A 138 2.00 -9.74 -6.62
C GLY A 138 2.47 -10.91 -5.74
N MET A 139 2.26 -12.14 -6.19
CA MET A 139 2.77 -13.33 -5.50
C MET A 139 4.30 -13.39 -5.51
N ALA A 140 4.95 -13.03 -6.62
CA ALA A 140 6.42 -12.99 -6.71
C ALA A 140 7.01 -11.94 -5.77
N ASN A 141 6.38 -10.76 -5.66
CA ASN A 141 6.79 -9.72 -4.70
C ASN A 141 6.57 -10.18 -3.26
N ARG A 142 5.47 -10.88 -2.96
CA ARG A 142 5.30 -11.48 -1.63
C ARG A 142 6.45 -12.44 -1.27
N ILE A 143 6.90 -13.25 -2.22
CA ILE A 143 8.04 -14.15 -1.98
C ILE A 143 9.35 -13.35 -1.80
N ARG A 144 9.56 -12.31 -2.61
CA ARG A 144 10.70 -11.38 -2.46
C ARG A 144 10.70 -10.71 -1.08
N GLU A 145 9.54 -10.29 -0.57
CA GLU A 145 9.41 -9.71 0.77
C GLU A 145 9.81 -10.71 1.86
N LEU A 146 9.29 -11.93 1.80
CA LEU A 146 9.65 -12.98 2.76
C LEU A 146 11.15 -13.26 2.74
N GLN A 147 11.76 -13.29 1.55
CA GLN A 147 13.19 -13.46 1.39
C GLN A 147 13.98 -12.26 1.96
N TRP A 148 13.61 -11.02 1.60
CA TRP A 148 14.27 -9.81 2.09
C TRP A 148 14.23 -9.68 3.60
N HIS A 149 13.09 -9.99 4.21
CA HIS A 149 12.86 -9.86 5.64
C HIS A 149 13.13 -11.14 6.42
N SER A 150 13.68 -12.18 5.78
CA SER A 150 14.02 -13.48 6.40
C SER A 150 12.84 -14.14 7.13
N VAL A 151 11.65 -14.08 6.53
CA VAL A 151 10.41 -14.61 7.10
C VAL A 151 10.15 -16.03 6.59
N ASP A 152 9.99 -16.98 7.51
CA ASP A 152 9.68 -18.37 7.18
C ASP A 152 8.26 -18.50 6.58
N PRO A 153 8.11 -18.94 5.32
CA PRO A 153 6.81 -19.11 4.72
C PRO A 153 5.95 -20.19 5.38
N ARG A 154 6.52 -21.12 6.16
CA ARG A 154 5.78 -22.16 6.88
C ARG A 154 5.08 -21.62 8.13
N SER A 155 5.45 -20.44 8.62
CA SER A 155 4.81 -19.85 9.80
C SER A 155 3.34 -19.49 9.50
N PRO A 156 2.39 -19.79 10.41
CA PRO A 156 0.99 -19.44 10.21
C PRO A 156 0.78 -17.92 10.19
N ILE A 157 -0.10 -17.45 9.30
CA ILE A 157 -0.34 -16.03 9.02
C ILE A 157 -1.80 -15.63 9.19
N ALA A 158 -2.06 -14.41 9.68
CA ALA A 158 -3.39 -13.81 9.68
C ALA A 158 -3.46 -12.54 8.81
N GLU A 159 -4.57 -12.36 8.09
CA GLU A 159 -4.92 -11.10 7.41
C GLU A 159 -6.06 -10.40 8.16
N LEU A 160 -5.81 -9.15 8.57
CA LEU A 160 -6.72 -8.32 9.37
C LEU A 160 -6.93 -6.95 8.66
N THR A 161 -7.42 -6.94 7.43
CA THR A 161 -7.52 -5.73 6.58
C THR A 161 -8.93 -5.38 6.11
N GLY A 162 -9.96 -6.01 6.66
CA GLY A 162 -11.35 -5.79 6.28
C GLY A 162 -12.27 -6.94 6.72
N PRO A 163 -13.50 -7.01 6.19
CA PRO A 163 -14.42 -8.10 6.52
C PRO A 163 -13.88 -9.46 6.05
N SER A 164 -14.27 -10.52 6.76
CA SER A 164 -13.88 -11.90 6.42
C SER A 164 -14.65 -12.40 5.19
N THR A 165 -14.29 -11.89 4.01
CA THR A 165 -14.79 -12.41 2.72
C THR A 165 -13.70 -13.18 2.00
N GLY A 166 -14.06 -14.33 1.42
CA GLY A 166 -13.17 -15.17 0.64
C GLY A 166 -13.95 -16.00 -0.36
N ASN A 167 -13.27 -16.56 -1.36
CA ASN A 167 -13.90 -17.55 -2.24
C ASN A 167 -14.34 -18.75 -1.38
N PRO A 168 -15.64 -19.06 -1.30
CA PRO A 168 -16.16 -20.14 -0.46
C PRO A 168 -15.61 -21.52 -0.82
N ASP A 169 -15.14 -21.70 -2.05
CA ASP A 169 -14.55 -22.97 -2.50
C ASP A 169 -13.13 -23.21 -1.95
N ALA A 170 -12.45 -22.13 -1.53
CA ALA A 170 -11.08 -22.19 -1.01
C ALA A 170 -11.02 -21.98 0.50
N TRP A 171 -11.87 -21.10 1.03
CA TRP A 171 -11.85 -20.68 2.44
C TRP A 171 -12.88 -21.46 3.25
N GLN A 172 -12.43 -22.08 4.34
CA GLN A 172 -13.29 -22.85 5.23
C GLN A 172 -13.65 -22.01 6.46
N PRO A 173 -14.92 -21.96 6.89
CA PRO A 173 -15.27 -21.35 8.17
C PRO A 173 -14.57 -22.05 9.34
N PHE A 174 -14.08 -21.27 10.31
CA PHE A 174 -13.60 -21.79 11.59
C PHE A 174 -13.77 -20.70 12.66
N ASP A 175 -14.24 -21.04 13.86
CA ASP A 175 -14.15 -20.19 15.07
C ASP A 175 -14.37 -18.66 14.83
N GLY A 176 -15.46 -18.28 14.15
CA GLY A 176 -15.78 -16.87 13.86
C GLY A 176 -14.93 -16.19 12.76
N GLY A 177 -14.18 -16.96 11.96
CA GLY A 177 -13.34 -16.49 10.86
C GLY A 177 -13.23 -17.50 9.71
N LEU A 178 -12.24 -17.30 8.83
CA LEU A 178 -11.97 -18.17 7.68
C LEU A 178 -10.52 -18.69 7.69
N ILE A 179 -10.35 -19.98 7.41
CA ILE A 179 -9.05 -20.63 7.31
C ILE A 179 -8.78 -21.12 5.89
N LEU A 180 -7.53 -20.96 5.45
CA LEU A 180 -6.98 -21.58 4.26
C LEU A 180 -5.81 -22.48 4.67
N LYS A 181 -5.87 -23.77 4.31
CA LYS A 181 -4.78 -24.73 4.56
C LYS A 181 -3.63 -24.44 3.60
N GLY A 182 -2.61 -23.75 4.08
CA GLY A 182 -1.55 -23.16 3.26
C GLY A 182 -1.94 -21.76 2.76
N TRP A 183 -1.21 -20.72 3.16
CA TRP A 183 -1.45 -19.38 2.65
C TRP A 183 -0.94 -19.25 1.21
N GLY A 184 -1.54 -18.31 0.48
CA GLY A 184 -1.29 -18.15 -0.96
C GLY A 184 -2.14 -19.06 -1.85
N GLY A 185 -2.31 -18.65 -3.10
CA GLY A 185 -3.07 -19.43 -4.09
C GLY A 185 -2.33 -20.71 -4.53
N PRO A 186 -2.95 -21.53 -5.41
CA PRO A 186 -2.33 -22.76 -5.92
C PRO A 186 -0.91 -22.58 -6.46
N MET A 187 -0.60 -21.42 -7.07
CA MET A 187 0.76 -21.12 -7.57
C MET A 187 1.78 -20.98 -6.45
N ILE A 188 1.47 -20.27 -5.36
CA ILE A 188 2.39 -20.13 -4.22
C ILE A 188 2.54 -21.48 -3.52
N ARG A 189 1.44 -22.18 -3.24
CA ARG A 189 1.49 -23.49 -2.56
C ARG A 189 2.12 -24.58 -3.41
N GLY A 190 2.09 -24.43 -4.73
CA GLY A 190 2.85 -25.26 -5.65
C GLY A 190 4.34 -24.92 -5.62
N LEU A 191 4.74 -23.67 -5.33
CA LEU A 191 6.14 -23.30 -5.29
C LEU A 191 6.78 -23.53 -3.90
N LEU A 192 6.10 -23.12 -2.83
CA LEU A 192 6.60 -23.08 -1.47
C LEU A 192 5.72 -23.89 -0.51
N ARG A 193 6.34 -24.53 0.47
CA ARG A 193 5.66 -25.06 1.66
C ARG A 193 5.24 -23.89 2.54
N THR A 194 3.92 -23.71 2.71
CA THR A 194 3.33 -22.59 3.45
C THR A 194 2.54 -23.03 4.67
N GLY A 195 2.54 -22.22 5.72
CA GLY A 195 1.67 -22.39 6.89
C GLY A 195 0.20 -22.05 6.59
N SER A 196 -0.70 -22.25 7.55
CA SER A 196 -2.11 -21.86 7.38
C SER A 196 -2.31 -20.35 7.30
N MET A 197 -3.33 -19.92 6.54
CA MET A 197 -3.83 -18.53 6.57
C MET A 197 -5.10 -18.46 7.39
N PHE A 198 -5.21 -17.42 8.21
CA PHE A 198 -6.42 -17.06 8.93
C PHE A 198 -6.91 -15.69 8.49
N LYS A 199 -8.23 -15.52 8.39
CA LYS A 199 -8.89 -14.23 8.25
C LYS A 199 -9.86 -14.05 9.39
N PHE A 200 -9.81 -12.87 9.99
CA PHE A 200 -10.72 -12.44 11.04
C PHE A 200 -11.34 -11.10 10.65
N ASP A 201 -12.57 -10.85 11.09
CA ASP A 201 -13.21 -9.59 10.81
C ASP A 201 -12.61 -8.47 11.67
N THR A 202 -12.23 -7.37 11.04
CA THR A 202 -11.69 -6.20 11.75
C THR A 202 -12.72 -5.49 12.65
N SER A 203 -14.00 -5.84 12.55
CA SER A 203 -15.07 -5.33 13.41
C SER A 203 -15.27 -6.14 14.70
N ASP A 204 -14.66 -7.32 14.82
CA ASP A 204 -14.73 -8.14 16.03
C ASP A 204 -14.08 -7.44 17.24
N ASP A 205 -14.49 -7.85 18.45
CA ASP A 205 -13.81 -7.43 19.66
C ASP A 205 -12.33 -7.83 19.62
N LEU A 206 -11.46 -6.86 19.92
CA LEU A 206 -10.01 -7.02 19.83
C LEU A 206 -9.47 -8.09 20.80
N GLY A 207 -10.13 -8.31 21.94
CA GLY A 207 -9.75 -9.34 22.91
C GLY A 207 -10.04 -10.73 22.34
N SER A 208 -11.22 -10.90 21.74
CA SER A 208 -11.59 -12.13 21.03
C SER A 208 -10.64 -12.43 19.86
N VAL A 209 -10.29 -11.42 19.06
CA VAL A 209 -9.30 -11.56 17.98
C VAL A 209 -7.93 -11.99 18.53
N ALA A 210 -7.44 -11.34 19.58
CA ALA A 210 -6.16 -11.69 20.22
C ALA A 210 -6.14 -13.14 20.73
N GLU A 211 -7.23 -13.59 21.38
CA GLU A 211 -7.36 -14.95 21.87
C GLU A 211 -7.32 -15.99 20.74
N ARG A 212 -8.06 -15.75 19.66
CA ARG A 212 -8.08 -16.65 18.49
C ARG A 212 -6.71 -16.71 17.80
N LEU A 213 -6.06 -15.57 17.59
CA LEU A 213 -4.70 -15.54 17.01
C LEU A 213 -3.72 -16.37 17.83
N ARG A 214 -3.77 -16.24 19.17
CA ARG A 214 -2.95 -17.03 20.11
C ARG A 214 -3.29 -18.51 20.03
N LYS A 215 -4.57 -18.88 20.07
CA LYS A 215 -5.04 -20.27 20.01
C LYS A 215 -4.55 -20.99 18.76
N HIS A 216 -4.44 -20.28 17.65
CA HIS A 216 -4.01 -20.82 16.36
C HIS A 216 -2.51 -20.70 16.09
N GLY A 217 -1.72 -20.19 17.06
CA GLY A 217 -0.28 -20.06 16.92
C GLY A 217 0.12 -19.16 15.75
N VAL A 218 -0.64 -18.07 15.51
CA VAL A 218 -0.31 -17.11 14.45
C VAL A 218 0.98 -16.39 14.80
N GLU A 219 1.94 -16.43 13.88
CA GLU A 219 3.24 -15.78 14.05
C GLU A 219 3.41 -14.58 13.12
N GLN A 220 2.72 -14.60 11.98
CA GLN A 220 2.76 -13.53 10.98
C GLN A 220 1.40 -12.83 10.92
N VAL A 221 1.39 -11.50 10.83
CA VAL A 221 0.15 -10.73 10.65
C VAL A 221 0.32 -9.71 9.54
N MET A 222 -0.69 -9.60 8.67
CA MET A 222 -0.82 -8.53 7.68
C MET A 222 -2.01 -7.66 8.08
N THR A 223 -1.79 -6.37 8.33
CA THR A 223 -2.86 -5.46 8.74
C THR A 223 -2.49 -4.00 8.46
N THR A 224 -3.37 -3.06 8.82
CA THR A 224 -3.01 -1.64 8.80
C THR A 224 -2.20 -1.28 10.05
N PRO A 225 -1.27 -0.31 9.99
CA PRO A 225 -0.50 0.14 11.14
C PRO A 225 -1.39 0.55 12.32
N THR A 226 -2.53 1.18 12.05
CA THR A 226 -3.49 1.59 13.08
C THR A 226 -4.18 0.40 13.74
N TYR A 227 -4.60 -0.61 12.98
CA TYR A 227 -5.22 -1.79 13.58
C TYR A 227 -4.23 -2.56 14.47
N ALA A 228 -2.99 -2.75 14.00
CA ALA A 228 -1.93 -3.31 14.82
C ALA A 228 -1.74 -2.52 16.13
N TRP A 229 -1.71 -1.20 16.06
CA TRP A 229 -1.55 -0.34 17.23
C TRP A 229 -2.70 -0.49 18.23
N THR A 230 -3.93 -0.73 17.79
CA THR A 230 -5.06 -1.01 18.71
C THR A 230 -4.91 -2.33 19.48
N MET A 231 -4.07 -3.26 19.00
CA MET A 231 -3.82 -4.55 19.65
C MET A 231 -2.74 -4.49 20.75
N ARG A 232 -2.03 -3.37 20.90
CA ARG A 232 -0.86 -3.24 21.80
C ARG A 232 -1.10 -3.65 23.26
N ASN A 233 -2.32 -3.44 23.75
CA ASN A 233 -2.71 -3.80 25.13
C ASN A 233 -3.39 -5.17 25.24
N ARG A 234 -3.52 -5.92 24.13
CA ARG A 234 -4.27 -7.18 24.06
C ARG A 234 -3.39 -8.41 23.88
N LEU A 235 -2.17 -8.24 23.37
CA LEU A 235 -1.26 -9.37 23.08
C LEU A 235 -0.43 -9.81 24.31
N GLY A 236 -0.12 -8.87 25.22
CA GLY A 236 0.72 -9.14 26.38
C GLY A 236 2.06 -9.77 25.97
N PRO A 237 2.50 -10.90 26.56
CA PRO A 237 3.73 -11.56 26.16
C PRO A 237 3.65 -12.29 24.80
N ASN A 238 2.45 -12.47 24.23
CA ASN A 238 2.23 -13.22 22.97
C ASN A 238 2.29 -12.28 21.76
N ARG A 239 3.39 -11.54 21.63
CA ARG A 239 3.63 -10.66 20.48
C ARG A 239 3.81 -11.47 19.21
N TRP A 240 3.46 -10.86 18.08
CA TRP A 240 3.65 -11.49 16.77
C TRP A 240 5.13 -11.45 16.38
N LYS A 241 5.62 -12.46 15.66
CA LYS A 241 7.00 -12.43 15.19
C LYS A 241 7.18 -11.42 14.07
N ASN A 242 6.21 -11.39 13.14
CA ASN A 242 6.30 -10.65 11.90
C ASN A 242 5.01 -9.89 11.63
N LEU A 243 5.11 -8.58 11.41
CA LEU A 243 3.99 -7.70 11.10
C LEU A 243 4.24 -6.93 9.81
N GLN A 244 3.45 -7.25 8.78
CA GLN A 244 3.43 -6.48 7.54
C GLN A 244 2.33 -5.43 7.59
N TYR A 245 2.70 -4.17 7.36
CA TYR A 245 1.76 -3.09 7.11
C TYR A 245 1.31 -3.04 5.67
N ARG A 246 0.08 -2.56 5.48
CA ARG A 246 -0.46 -2.17 4.17
C ARG A 246 -1.63 -1.22 4.30
N GLY A 247 -1.86 -0.43 3.26
CA GLY A 247 -3.11 0.30 3.03
C GLY A 247 -3.33 1.57 3.86
N GLU A 248 -2.42 1.93 4.76
CA GLU A 248 -2.38 3.23 5.45
C GLU A 248 -0.93 3.70 5.56
N VAL A 249 -0.73 5.01 5.75
CA VAL A 249 0.59 5.59 6.03
C VAL A 249 1.11 5.05 7.37
N VAL A 250 2.36 4.61 7.38
CA VAL A 250 3.08 4.20 8.59
C VAL A 250 3.77 5.41 9.19
N TYR A 251 3.23 5.91 10.31
CA TYR A 251 3.86 6.98 11.08
C TYR A 251 4.91 6.41 12.02
N PRO A 252 6.10 7.03 12.18
CA PRO A 252 7.19 6.53 13.02
C PRO A 252 6.76 6.20 14.46
N GLU A 253 5.86 6.99 15.06
CA GLU A 253 5.38 6.77 16.43
C GLU A 253 4.51 5.52 16.54
N ILE A 254 3.72 5.23 15.50
CA ILE A 254 2.88 4.03 15.44
C ILE A 254 3.77 2.82 15.29
N ASP A 255 4.74 2.88 14.38
CA ASP A 255 5.65 1.76 14.16
C ASP A 255 6.51 1.48 15.39
N ALA A 256 7.07 2.50 16.03
CA ALA A 256 7.80 2.34 17.28
C ALA A 256 6.95 1.68 18.38
N CYS A 257 5.68 2.08 18.51
CA CYS A 257 4.76 1.47 19.46
C CYS A 257 4.45 0.00 19.10
N ASN A 258 4.25 -0.30 17.83
CA ASN A 258 4.03 -1.66 17.35
C ASN A 258 5.27 -2.55 17.57
N LEU A 259 6.47 -2.05 17.29
CA LEU A 259 7.75 -2.71 17.55
C LEU A 259 8.04 -2.90 19.03
N GLN A 260 7.38 -2.14 19.90
CA GLN A 260 7.52 -2.30 21.35
C GLN A 260 6.53 -3.32 21.92
N PHE A 261 5.27 -3.28 21.48
CA PHE A 261 4.18 -3.97 22.17
C PHE A 261 3.43 -5.00 21.32
N VAL A 262 3.59 -4.97 20.00
CA VAL A 262 2.73 -5.76 19.08
C VAL A 262 3.51 -6.84 18.36
N ALA A 263 4.64 -6.49 17.74
CA ALA A 263 5.39 -7.42 16.90
C ALA A 263 6.90 -7.24 17.02
N ASP A 264 7.67 -8.31 16.90
CA ASP A 264 9.13 -8.30 17.01
C ASP A 264 9.81 -7.67 15.79
N TYR A 265 9.18 -7.78 14.62
CA TYR A 265 9.67 -7.22 13.37
C TYR A 265 8.53 -6.67 12.52
N THR A 266 8.75 -5.51 11.91
CA THR A 266 7.77 -4.81 11.06
C THR A 266 8.36 -4.47 9.71
N TRP A 267 7.51 -4.45 8.68
CA TRP A 267 7.84 -3.87 7.38
C TRP A 267 6.58 -3.39 6.67
N ASP A 268 6.73 -2.44 5.77
CA ASP A 268 5.64 -1.81 5.04
C ASP A 268 5.66 -2.12 3.55
N VAL A 269 4.46 -2.24 2.99
CA VAL A 269 4.19 -2.44 1.57
C VAL A 269 3.29 -1.33 1.06
N TYR A 270 3.82 -0.56 0.12
CA TYR A 270 3.11 0.50 -0.57
C TYR A 270 2.48 -0.02 -1.86
N GLY A 271 1.18 0.23 -2.03
CA GLY A 271 0.42 -0.24 -3.17
C GLY A 271 -0.97 0.39 -3.28
N THR A 272 -1.58 0.20 -4.44
CA THR A 272 -2.93 0.69 -4.77
C THR A 272 -3.79 -0.44 -5.35
N ASN A 273 -5.11 -0.27 -5.39
CA ASN A 273 -5.97 -1.26 -6.07
C ASN A 273 -5.77 -1.21 -7.58
N GLU A 274 -5.40 -0.05 -8.11
CA GLU A 274 -5.22 0.25 -9.52
C GLU A 274 -3.99 -0.47 -10.11
N VAL A 275 -2.84 -0.39 -9.42
CA VAL A 275 -1.53 -0.86 -9.92
C VAL A 275 -0.99 -2.04 -9.10
N GLY A 276 -1.59 -2.36 -7.96
CA GLY A 276 -1.11 -3.40 -7.05
C GLY A 276 0.11 -2.94 -6.25
N HIS A 277 1.11 -3.83 -6.10
CA HIS A 277 2.35 -3.54 -5.39
C HIS A 277 3.19 -2.49 -6.14
N ILE A 278 3.60 -1.44 -5.42
CA ILE A 278 4.42 -0.34 -5.95
C ILE A 278 5.82 -0.38 -5.35
N ALA A 279 5.92 -0.43 -4.01
CA ALA A 279 7.19 -0.44 -3.30
C ALA A 279 7.10 -1.25 -2.00
N THR A 280 8.24 -1.72 -1.49
CA THR A 280 8.33 -2.45 -0.22
C THR A 280 9.55 -1.99 0.57
N SER A 281 9.47 -2.05 1.90
CA SER A 281 10.53 -1.60 2.80
C SER A 281 11.84 -2.34 2.55
N CYS A 282 12.95 -1.62 2.61
CA CYS A 282 14.27 -2.20 2.57
C CYS A 282 14.59 -2.87 3.92
N PRO A 283 15.11 -4.10 3.97
CA PRO A 283 15.52 -4.72 5.24
C PRO A 283 16.80 -4.08 5.83
N GLU A 284 17.54 -3.31 5.04
CA GLU A 284 18.85 -2.72 5.39
C GLU A 284 18.81 -1.20 5.58
N GLY A 285 17.64 -0.56 5.45
CA GLY A 285 17.50 0.89 5.51
C GLY A 285 16.06 1.34 5.78
N THR A 286 15.84 2.65 5.77
CA THR A 286 14.53 3.25 6.12
C THR A 286 13.64 3.55 4.91
N VAL A 287 14.09 3.18 3.71
CA VAL A 287 13.41 3.50 2.45
C VAL A 287 12.56 2.34 1.95
N HIS A 288 11.64 2.64 1.03
CA HIS A 288 10.87 1.65 0.27
C HIS A 288 11.43 1.52 -1.14
N HIS A 289 11.89 0.34 -1.53
CA HIS A 289 12.30 0.08 -2.90
C HIS A 289 11.09 -0.11 -3.81
N CYS A 290 11.04 0.65 -4.88
CA CYS A 290 10.05 0.49 -5.94
C CYS A 290 10.31 -0.77 -6.74
N ILE A 291 9.24 -1.43 -7.16
CA ILE A 291 9.30 -2.64 -7.99
C ILE A 291 9.44 -2.20 -9.46
N ASP A 292 10.60 -1.63 -9.78
CA ASP A 292 10.88 -0.98 -11.06
C ASP A 292 10.73 -1.91 -12.27
N GLU A 293 10.79 -3.23 -12.06
CA GLU A 293 10.51 -4.20 -13.10
C GLU A 293 9.06 -4.15 -13.58
N CYS A 294 8.17 -3.60 -12.78
CA CYS A 294 6.73 -3.72 -12.89
C CYS A 294 6.01 -2.37 -13.03
N VAL A 295 6.52 -1.36 -12.34
CA VAL A 295 5.94 -0.02 -12.32
C VAL A 295 7.06 1.00 -12.43
N LEU A 296 6.85 2.01 -13.25
CA LEU A 296 7.67 3.21 -13.22
C LEU A 296 7.00 4.19 -12.26
N VAL A 297 7.74 4.56 -11.21
CA VAL A 297 7.34 5.57 -10.22
C VAL A 297 8.05 6.89 -10.53
N GLU A 298 7.26 7.95 -10.72
CA GLU A 298 7.74 9.32 -10.79
C GLU A 298 7.31 10.05 -9.52
N VAL A 299 8.22 10.84 -8.93
CA VAL A 299 7.91 11.80 -7.86
C VAL A 299 8.15 13.18 -8.46
N VAL A 300 7.07 13.93 -8.69
CA VAL A 300 7.11 15.21 -9.42
C VAL A 300 6.77 16.38 -8.52
N ARG A 301 7.53 17.47 -8.67
CA ARG A 301 7.30 18.75 -7.99
C ARG A 301 6.06 19.44 -8.57
N GLU A 302 5.67 20.56 -7.98
CA GLU A 302 4.50 21.33 -8.40
C GLU A 302 4.64 21.89 -9.83
N ASP A 303 5.86 22.25 -10.23
CA ASP A 303 6.19 22.70 -11.59
C ASP A 303 6.18 21.59 -12.64
N GLY A 304 5.96 20.33 -12.24
CA GLY A 304 5.89 19.17 -13.13
C GLY A 304 7.23 18.48 -13.37
N GLU A 305 8.32 19.01 -12.83
CA GLU A 305 9.66 18.44 -12.96
C GLU A 305 9.88 17.31 -11.93
N PRO A 306 10.83 16.39 -12.17
CA PRO A 306 11.25 15.41 -11.18
C PRO A 306 11.72 16.09 -9.87
N SER A 307 11.37 15.49 -8.75
CA SER A 307 11.81 15.89 -7.41
C SER A 307 13.22 15.36 -7.11
N ASP A 308 14.02 16.12 -6.38
CA ASP A 308 15.34 15.66 -5.91
C ASP A 308 15.22 14.68 -4.73
N VAL A 309 16.32 13.97 -4.42
CA VAL A 309 16.35 13.09 -3.24
C VAL A 309 16.13 13.92 -1.97
N GLY A 310 15.23 13.45 -1.11
CA GLY A 310 14.81 14.15 0.12
C GLY A 310 13.69 15.17 -0.09
N GLU A 311 13.29 15.44 -1.33
CA GLU A 311 12.19 16.36 -1.63
C GLU A 311 10.85 15.63 -1.80
N PRO A 312 9.74 16.26 -1.37
CA PRO A 312 8.40 15.74 -1.59
C PRO A 312 7.89 16.05 -3.00
N GLY A 313 7.08 15.15 -3.53
CA GLY A 313 6.37 15.37 -4.78
C GLY A 313 5.14 14.48 -4.93
N ARG A 314 4.32 14.79 -5.93
CA ARG A 314 3.18 13.98 -6.33
C ARG A 314 3.65 12.68 -6.96
N VAL A 315 2.98 11.59 -6.64
CA VAL A 315 3.32 10.27 -7.17
C VAL A 315 2.57 10.03 -8.48
N LEU A 316 3.31 9.84 -9.57
CA LEU A 316 2.77 9.35 -10.84
C LEU A 316 3.24 7.92 -11.09
N LEU A 317 2.34 7.09 -11.62
CA LEU A 317 2.62 5.69 -11.91
C LEU A 317 2.42 5.37 -13.39
N THR A 318 3.35 4.59 -13.95
CA THR A 318 3.14 3.89 -15.21
C THR A 318 3.21 2.39 -14.98
N ASP A 319 2.09 1.67 -15.17
CA ASP A 319 2.07 0.21 -15.05
C ASP A 319 2.66 -0.41 -16.32
N LEU A 320 3.80 -1.09 -16.17
CA LEU A 320 4.55 -1.67 -17.29
C LEU A 320 4.03 -3.06 -17.71
N ARG A 321 2.93 -3.53 -17.12
CA ARG A 321 2.44 -4.91 -17.23
C ARG A 321 0.97 -4.98 -17.64
N ASN A 322 0.17 -3.98 -17.28
CA ASN A 322 -1.27 -3.99 -17.50
C ASN A 322 -1.63 -3.34 -18.83
N PHE A 323 -1.76 -4.17 -19.87
CA PHE A 323 -2.20 -3.73 -21.20
C PHE A 323 -3.73 -3.62 -21.30
N VAL A 324 -4.49 -4.15 -20.33
CA VAL A 324 -5.95 -4.06 -20.30
C VAL A 324 -6.41 -2.70 -19.82
N THR A 325 -5.83 -2.17 -18.74
CA THR A 325 -6.10 -0.80 -18.28
C THR A 325 -4.77 -0.08 -18.13
N PRO A 326 -4.20 0.43 -19.24
CA PRO A 326 -2.86 1.00 -19.23
C PRO A 326 -2.87 2.36 -18.54
N PHE A 327 -2.39 2.38 -17.29
CA PHE A 327 -2.07 3.61 -16.58
C PHE A 327 -0.68 4.08 -16.98
N ILE A 328 -0.59 5.27 -17.56
CA ILE A 328 0.65 5.90 -18.01
C ILE A 328 0.70 7.31 -17.42
N ARG A 329 1.76 7.62 -16.69
CA ARG A 329 1.90 8.87 -15.91
C ARG A 329 0.63 9.18 -15.10
N TYR A 330 0.06 8.15 -14.47
CA TYR A 330 -1.19 8.22 -13.73
C TYR A 330 -0.97 8.81 -12.34
N GLU A 331 -1.56 9.98 -12.11
CA GLU A 331 -1.53 10.67 -10.83
C GLU A 331 -2.46 9.98 -9.85
N ILE A 332 -1.89 9.30 -8.85
CA ILE A 332 -2.69 8.53 -7.88
C ILE A 332 -3.24 9.39 -6.74
N GLY A 333 -2.77 10.64 -6.61
CA GLY A 333 -3.15 11.57 -5.55
C GLY A 333 -2.45 11.29 -4.22
N ASP A 334 -1.31 10.61 -4.24
CA ASP A 334 -0.44 10.43 -3.08
C ASP A 334 0.78 11.36 -3.19
N ILE A 335 1.32 11.78 -2.04
CA ILE A 335 2.60 12.49 -1.91
C ILE A 335 3.63 11.54 -1.32
N ALA A 336 4.82 11.53 -1.89
CA ALA A 336 5.96 10.78 -1.38
C ALA A 336 7.24 11.61 -1.46
N VAL A 337 8.22 11.26 -0.63
CA VAL A 337 9.56 11.85 -0.67
C VAL A 337 10.48 10.92 -1.43
N ARG A 338 11.19 11.44 -2.43
CA ARG A 338 12.14 10.64 -3.20
C ARG A 338 13.29 10.20 -2.30
N GLY A 339 13.65 8.92 -2.35
CA GLY A 339 14.71 8.35 -1.53
C GLY A 339 15.90 7.85 -2.36
N ALA A 340 16.96 7.51 -1.64
CA ALA A 340 18.10 6.74 -2.13
C ALA A 340 18.48 5.68 -1.09
N CYS A 341 18.98 4.53 -1.56
CA CYS A 341 19.39 3.44 -0.67
C CYS A 341 20.84 3.05 -0.89
N THR A 342 21.52 2.68 0.18
CA THR A 342 22.90 2.18 0.15
C THR A 342 22.99 0.65 0.23
N CYS A 343 21.86 -0.08 0.19
CA CYS A 343 21.85 -1.55 0.29
C CYS A 343 22.42 -2.27 -0.96
N GLY A 344 22.70 -1.52 -2.03
CA GLY A 344 23.27 -2.05 -3.28
C GLY A 344 22.25 -2.47 -4.33
N ARG A 345 20.94 -2.44 -4.04
CA ARG A 345 19.91 -2.64 -5.07
C ARG A 345 19.83 -1.41 -5.98
N GLY A 346 19.78 -1.60 -7.31
CA GLY A 346 19.62 -0.50 -8.27
C GLY A 346 18.18 -0.01 -8.46
N LEU A 347 17.24 -0.58 -7.70
CA LEU A 347 15.86 -0.15 -7.64
C LEU A 347 15.77 1.29 -7.10
N SER A 348 14.88 2.09 -7.66
CA SER A 348 14.50 3.38 -7.11
C SER A 348 13.89 3.22 -5.73
N ALA A 349 13.92 4.30 -4.96
CA ALA A 349 13.48 4.29 -3.58
C ALA A 349 12.61 5.51 -3.26
N LEU A 350 11.68 5.30 -2.35
CA LEU A 350 10.93 6.36 -1.67
C LEU A 350 11.44 6.41 -0.23
N GLU A 351 11.77 7.59 0.28
CA GLU A 351 12.18 7.76 1.68
C GLU A 351 10.98 7.56 2.62
N ARG A 352 9.85 8.16 2.25
CA ARG A 352 8.58 8.00 2.98
C ARG A 352 7.39 8.30 2.08
N ILE A 353 6.25 7.73 2.45
CA ILE A 353 4.95 8.02 1.86
C ILE A 353 4.23 8.97 2.82
N GLU A 354 3.90 10.19 2.38
CA GLU A 354 3.23 11.20 3.22
C GLU A 354 1.69 11.04 3.22
N GLY A 355 1.17 10.20 2.33
CA GLY A 355 -0.25 9.84 2.23
C GLY A 355 -0.96 10.56 1.08
N ARG A 356 -2.29 10.57 1.13
CA ARG A 356 -3.12 11.19 0.08
C ARG A 356 -3.08 12.71 0.17
N GLU A 357 -3.01 13.36 -0.98
CA GLU A 357 -3.24 14.79 -1.17
C GLU A 357 -4.61 15.23 -0.63
N ILE A 358 -5.60 14.34 -0.59
CA ILE A 358 -6.95 14.62 -0.08
C ILE A 358 -7.01 14.62 1.45
N ALA A 359 -6.04 14.04 2.16
CA ALA A 359 -5.90 14.18 3.62
C ALA A 359 -5.18 15.49 3.99
N ARG A 360 -5.44 16.56 3.24
CA ARG A 360 -4.95 17.91 3.48
C ARG A 360 -6.06 18.72 4.12
N LEU A 361 -5.75 19.32 5.26
CA LEU A 361 -6.62 20.32 5.84
C LEU A 361 -6.63 21.53 4.89
N LYS A 362 -7.81 22.06 4.60
CA LYS A 362 -7.95 23.31 3.85
C LYS A 362 -7.43 24.45 4.75
N THR A 363 -6.58 25.30 4.20
CA THR A 363 -6.10 26.52 4.87
C THR A 363 -6.29 27.69 3.91
N GLU A 364 -6.19 28.94 4.39
CA GLU A 364 -6.27 30.11 3.52
C GLU A 364 -5.15 30.15 2.46
N GLU A 365 -3.98 29.63 2.82
CA GLU A 365 -2.81 29.53 1.93
C GLU A 365 -2.86 28.28 1.02
N GLY A 366 -3.96 27.53 1.07
CA GLY A 366 -4.17 26.30 0.31
C GLY A 366 -4.06 25.02 1.15
N PRO A 367 -4.32 23.85 0.56
CA PRO A 367 -4.36 22.58 1.29
C PRO A 367 -3.00 22.18 1.88
N ARG A 368 -2.96 21.79 3.17
CA ARG A 368 -1.72 21.34 3.86
C ARG A 368 -1.86 19.96 4.48
N VAL A 369 -0.81 19.14 4.38
CA VAL A 369 -0.81 17.75 4.86
C VAL A 369 -0.90 17.73 6.39
N ALA A 370 -1.86 16.99 6.93
CA ALA A 370 -2.16 16.96 8.36
C ALA A 370 -1.17 16.13 9.21
N ALA A 371 -0.03 15.71 8.64
CA ALA A 371 0.87 14.75 9.27
C ALA A 371 1.36 15.21 10.66
N SER A 372 1.70 16.49 10.84
CA SER A 372 2.15 17.05 12.11
C SER A 372 1.05 17.04 13.20
N VAL A 373 -0.20 17.31 12.80
CA VAL A 373 -1.37 17.24 13.69
C VAL A 373 -1.63 15.81 14.10
N VAL A 374 -1.63 14.90 13.12
CA VAL A 374 -1.79 13.46 13.33
C VAL A 374 -0.71 12.93 14.28
N GLN A 375 0.56 13.30 14.08
CA GLN A 375 1.69 12.92 14.93
C GLN A 375 1.53 13.44 16.36
N THR A 376 1.03 14.68 16.52
CA THR A 376 0.76 15.27 17.84
C THR A 376 -0.32 14.49 18.58
N ILE A 377 -1.41 14.15 17.90
CA ILE A 377 -2.51 13.38 18.50
C ILE A 377 -2.02 11.99 18.94
N HIS A 378 -1.24 11.26 18.11
CA HIS A 378 -0.71 9.95 18.48
C HIS A 378 0.16 9.94 19.74
N ARG A 379 0.76 11.09 20.09
CA ARG A 379 1.59 11.24 21.30
C ARG A 379 0.80 11.54 22.57
N LEU A 380 -0.52 11.72 22.48
CA LEU A 380 -1.36 11.91 23.65
C LEU A 380 -1.38 10.63 24.50
N ALA A 381 -1.04 10.78 25.78
CA ALA A 381 -1.06 9.67 26.72
C ALA A 381 -2.47 9.06 26.78
N GLY A 382 -2.57 7.73 26.81
CA GLY A 382 -3.85 7.04 26.95
C GLY A 382 -4.78 7.07 25.73
N LEU A 383 -4.34 7.64 24.61
CA LEU A 383 -5.11 7.59 23.36
C LEU A 383 -5.24 6.15 22.87
N GLN A 384 -6.45 5.74 22.47
CA GLN A 384 -6.75 4.42 21.90
C GLN A 384 -7.14 4.49 20.42
N LEU A 385 -7.87 5.53 20.02
CA LEU A 385 -8.28 5.82 18.64
C LEU A 385 -8.61 7.31 18.51
N PHE A 386 -8.52 7.87 17.31
CA PHE A 386 -9.07 9.19 17.03
C PHE A 386 -9.59 9.34 15.61
N ARG A 387 -10.38 10.39 15.42
CA ARG A 387 -10.80 10.93 14.12
C ARG A 387 -10.83 12.44 14.21
N LEU A 388 -10.14 13.12 13.31
CA LEU A 388 -10.18 14.57 13.12
C LEU A 388 -11.08 14.90 11.93
N ARG A 389 -12.04 15.80 12.12
CA ARG A 389 -12.89 16.36 11.07
C ARG A 389 -12.68 17.86 10.99
N GLN A 390 -12.44 18.39 9.81
CA GLN A 390 -12.45 19.83 9.55
C GLN A 390 -13.82 20.22 9.00
N THR A 391 -14.58 21.00 9.77
CA THR A 391 -15.96 21.41 9.44
C THR A 391 -16.02 22.77 8.77
N SER A 392 -14.99 23.60 8.93
CA SER A 392 -14.75 24.86 8.22
C SER A 392 -13.24 25.12 8.14
N LEU A 393 -12.78 26.24 7.55
CA LEU A 393 -11.34 26.53 7.49
C LEU A 393 -10.67 26.55 8.88
N SER A 394 -11.38 27.03 9.91
CA SER A 394 -10.86 27.18 11.27
C SER A 394 -11.56 26.33 12.34
N GLU A 395 -12.57 25.53 11.99
CA GLU A 395 -13.30 24.67 12.94
C GLU A 395 -12.98 23.18 12.76
N PHE A 396 -12.69 22.53 13.89
CA PHE A 396 -12.26 21.14 13.95
C PHE A 396 -13.03 20.38 15.03
N VAL A 397 -13.39 19.13 14.71
CA VAL A 397 -13.95 18.17 15.65
C VAL A 397 -12.98 17.00 15.79
N LEU A 398 -12.46 16.79 16.99
CA LEU A 398 -11.63 15.64 17.33
C LEU A 398 -12.44 14.64 18.16
N THR A 399 -12.81 13.54 17.54
CA THR A 399 -13.39 12.39 18.24
C THR A 399 -12.26 11.50 18.77
N VAL A 400 -12.24 11.18 20.06
CA VAL A 400 -11.20 10.35 20.70
C VAL A 400 -11.79 9.20 21.50
N VAL A 401 -11.07 8.08 21.52
CA VAL A 401 -11.24 6.99 22.48
C VAL A 401 -10.00 7.00 23.37
N MET A 402 -10.17 7.06 24.69
CA MET A 402 -9.05 7.14 25.65
C MET A 402 -9.28 6.27 26.88
N ASP A 403 -8.20 5.71 27.41
CA ASP A 403 -8.19 4.95 28.67
C ASP A 403 -8.10 5.82 29.94
N ARG A 404 -7.98 7.14 29.75
CA ARG A 404 -8.00 8.15 30.80
C ARG A 404 -8.89 9.32 30.42
N GLU A 405 -9.15 10.19 31.40
CA GLU A 405 -9.82 11.46 31.18
C GLU A 405 -9.01 12.39 30.27
N TRP A 406 -9.73 13.14 29.44
CA TRP A 406 -9.18 14.23 28.63
C TRP A 406 -8.77 15.40 29.54
N THR A 407 -7.62 16.01 29.25
CA THR A 407 -7.11 17.15 30.03
C THR A 407 -7.05 18.42 29.20
N GLU A 408 -7.01 19.58 29.86
CA GLU A 408 -6.76 20.86 29.19
C GLU A 408 -5.42 20.87 28.44
N GLU A 409 -4.41 20.19 28.98
CA GLU A 409 -3.09 20.06 28.35
C GLU A 409 -3.16 19.32 27.00
N ASP A 410 -3.98 18.26 26.91
CA ASP A 410 -4.23 17.55 25.65
C ASP A 410 -4.87 18.49 24.61
N GLY A 411 -5.86 19.27 25.05
CA GLY A 411 -6.52 20.31 24.26
C GLY A 411 -5.54 21.31 23.70
N MET A 412 -4.71 21.89 24.56
CA MET A 412 -3.70 22.89 24.17
C MET A 412 -2.69 22.31 23.17
N LYS A 413 -2.22 21.07 23.37
CA LYS A 413 -1.27 20.41 22.44
C LYS A 413 -1.87 20.27 21.04
N VAL A 414 -3.08 19.73 20.93
CA VAL A 414 -3.71 19.52 19.62
C VAL A 414 -4.09 20.85 18.97
N GLN A 415 -4.66 21.78 19.73
CA GLN A 415 -5.03 23.10 19.23
C GLN A 415 -3.82 23.87 18.70
N THR A 416 -2.68 23.81 19.41
CA THR A 416 -1.42 24.41 18.97
C THR A 416 -0.93 23.79 17.67
N ALA A 417 -0.98 22.45 17.54
CA ALA A 417 -0.56 21.77 16.32
C ALA A 417 -1.44 22.13 15.12
N ILE A 418 -2.76 22.22 15.29
CA ILE A 418 -3.68 22.63 14.23
C ILE A 418 -3.44 24.08 13.85
N SER A 419 -3.37 24.99 14.83
CA SER A 419 -3.19 26.43 14.58
C SER A 419 -1.85 26.70 13.87
N LYS A 420 -0.78 26.00 14.25
CA LYS A 420 0.52 26.07 13.57
C LYS A 420 0.45 25.63 12.10
N LEU A 421 -0.41 24.66 11.79
CA LEU A 421 -0.56 24.14 10.43
C LEU A 421 -1.42 25.05 9.55
N ILE A 422 -2.46 25.68 10.11
CA ILE A 422 -3.42 26.47 9.32
C ILE A 422 -3.17 27.98 9.32
N GLY A 423 -2.31 28.49 10.20
CA GLY A 423 -1.93 29.91 10.29
C GLY A 423 -2.79 30.78 11.21
N GLU A 424 -4.04 30.36 11.50
CA GLU A 424 -4.97 31.06 12.38
C GLU A 424 -5.33 30.25 13.64
N PRO A 425 -5.88 30.89 14.70
CA PRO A 425 -6.44 30.16 15.84
C PRO A 425 -7.55 29.21 15.38
N ALA A 426 -7.31 27.91 15.52
CA ALA A 426 -8.31 26.90 15.26
C ALA A 426 -9.24 26.73 16.47
N SER A 427 -10.54 26.64 16.21
CA SER A 427 -11.52 26.15 17.18
C SER A 427 -11.52 24.61 17.16
N LEU A 428 -11.25 24.00 18.31
CA LEU A 428 -11.21 22.55 18.48
C LEU A 428 -12.31 22.10 19.44
N ARG A 429 -13.27 21.33 18.94
CA ARG A 429 -14.26 20.63 19.76
C ARG A 429 -13.86 19.17 19.93
N VAL A 430 -13.84 18.69 21.17
CA VAL A 430 -13.43 17.32 21.48
C VAL A 430 -14.66 16.48 21.85
N GLU A 431 -14.78 15.31 21.23
CA GLU A 431 -15.83 14.33 21.50
C GLU A 431 -15.19 13.05 22.02
N ARG A 432 -15.40 12.72 23.29
CA ARG A 432 -14.97 11.43 23.83
C ARG A 432 -16.04 10.37 23.60
N VAL A 433 -15.65 9.23 23.05
CA VAL A 433 -16.52 8.09 22.77
C VAL A 433 -15.87 6.79 23.19
N ASP A 434 -16.68 5.74 23.39
CA ASP A 434 -16.17 4.42 23.76
C ASP A 434 -15.56 3.66 22.56
N ASN A 435 -16.02 3.97 21.34
CA ASN A 435 -15.53 3.34 20.13
C ASN A 435 -15.73 4.23 18.89
N ILE A 436 -14.81 4.11 17.92
CA ILE A 436 -14.94 4.70 16.58
C ILE A 436 -15.08 3.57 15.58
N LYS A 437 -16.25 3.49 14.93
CA LYS A 437 -16.52 2.46 13.92
C LYS A 437 -15.58 2.62 12.70
N PRO A 438 -15.01 1.52 12.19
CA PRO A 438 -14.23 1.55 10.95
C PRO A 438 -15.11 1.88 9.74
N HIS A 439 -14.49 2.33 8.65
CA HIS A 439 -15.16 2.43 7.35
C HIS A 439 -15.51 1.03 6.81
N PRO A 440 -16.50 0.84 5.91
CA PRO A 440 -16.78 -0.46 5.29
C PRO A 440 -15.58 -1.20 4.69
N SER A 441 -14.53 -0.47 4.31
CA SER A 441 -13.26 -1.03 3.83
C SER A 441 -12.32 -1.52 4.94
N GLY A 442 -12.75 -1.57 6.20
CA GLY A 442 -11.94 -1.91 7.37
C GLY A 442 -10.98 -0.82 7.85
N LYS A 443 -10.63 0.14 6.98
CA LYS A 443 -9.74 1.27 7.28
C LYS A 443 -10.33 2.20 8.34
N ARG A 444 -9.46 2.72 9.21
CA ARG A 444 -9.81 3.73 10.22
C ARG A 444 -9.19 5.06 9.80
N GLU A 445 -9.81 5.74 8.83
CA GLU A 445 -9.34 7.05 8.37
C GLU A 445 -9.33 8.05 9.52
N LYS A 446 -8.22 8.79 9.61
CA LYS A 446 -7.89 9.65 10.75
C LYS A 446 -8.29 11.09 10.54
N VAL A 447 -8.38 11.54 9.29
CA VAL A 447 -8.61 12.95 8.93
C VAL A 447 -9.66 13.01 7.83
N PHE A 448 -10.68 13.85 8.04
CA PHE A 448 -11.75 14.14 7.09
C PHE A 448 -11.89 15.65 6.94
N VAL A 449 -12.19 16.10 5.72
CA VAL A 449 -12.50 17.49 5.42
C VAL A 449 -13.92 17.54 4.84
N GLU A 450 -14.80 18.30 5.49
CA GLU A 450 -16.24 18.33 5.19
C GLU A 450 -16.73 19.68 4.65
N CYS A 451 -15.88 20.71 4.71
CA CYS A 451 -16.14 22.03 4.17
C CYS A 451 -15.87 22.14 2.67
#